data_AF-A0A916C2W4-F1
#
_entry.id   AF-A0A916C2W4-F1
#
_cell.length_a   1.000
_cell.length_b   1.000
_cell.length_c   1.000
_cell.angle_alpha   90.00
_cell.angle_beta   90.00
_cell.angle_gamma   90.00
#
_symmetry.space_group_name_H-M   'P 1'
#
loop_
_entity.id
_entity.type
_entity.pdbx_description
1 polymer ?
#
loop_
_entity_poly.entity_id
_entity_poly.type
_entity_poly.pdbx_seq_one_letter_code
_entity_poly.pdbx_strand_id
1 'polypeptide(L)'
;MPKTSTKSNAKRYEQQWDVSSDSDPTAYYTVSLTREGQLICHCWPFLRNRECKHVRRVQAGEIAPRGQTVAAPPWMTPVSSTAIAVSKLRLVLANVRCVTPVADKAEAEISAVKVPPLPLGNEHFLLTVLYDLLQLGVAWSALQKRFKVPREITPEWVTYYIAEYGRLIYGPLQEGRFQGWEYIPPEGV
;
A
#
# COMPACT_ATOMS: atom_id res chain seq x y z
N MET A 1 -48.19 31.20 18.94
CA MET A 1 -46.84 31.54 18.47
C MET A 1 -45.92 30.33 18.67
N PRO A 2 -45.55 29.58 17.62
CA PRO A 2 -44.62 28.46 17.76
C PRO A 2 -43.18 28.97 17.84
N LYS A 3 -42.45 28.53 18.87
CA LYS A 3 -41.00 28.76 19.04
C LYS A 3 -40.24 27.72 18.22
N THR A 4 -39.65 28.12 17.09
CA THR A 4 -38.68 27.30 16.37
C THR A 4 -37.30 27.48 16.99
N SER A 5 -36.90 26.56 17.87
CA SER A 5 -35.53 26.44 18.35
C SER A 5 -34.70 25.72 17.29
N THR A 6 -34.17 26.45 16.31
CA THR A 6 -33.16 25.95 15.39
C THR A 6 -31.85 25.78 16.15
N LYS A 7 -31.63 24.58 16.72
CA LYS A 7 -30.30 24.19 17.21
C LYS A 7 -29.39 24.08 15.99
N SER A 8 -28.66 25.15 15.68
CA SER A 8 -27.55 25.07 14.75
C SER A 8 -26.52 24.11 15.36
N ASN A 9 -26.24 23.01 14.66
CA ASN A 9 -25.24 22.04 15.04
C ASN A 9 -23.87 22.68 14.78
N ALA A 10 -23.47 23.60 15.67
CA ALA A 10 -22.23 24.34 15.55
C ALA A 10 -21.08 23.33 15.54
N LYS A 11 -20.34 23.27 14.42
CA LYS A 11 -19.21 22.36 14.25
C LYS A 11 -18.27 22.50 15.45
N ARG A 12 -18.12 21.40 16.20
CA ARG A 12 -17.37 21.33 17.47
C ARG A 12 -15.84 21.31 17.27
N TYR A 13 -15.39 21.11 16.03
CA TYR A 13 -13.99 20.92 15.67
C TYR A 13 -13.59 21.89 14.55
N GLU A 14 -12.39 22.46 14.65
CA GLU A 14 -11.86 23.41 13.67
C GLU A 14 -11.28 22.70 12.46
N GLN A 15 -10.57 21.60 12.69
CA GLN A 15 -9.95 20.77 11.67
C GLN A 15 -10.05 19.29 12.04
N GLN A 16 -10.03 18.43 11.03
CA GLN A 16 -10.05 16.98 11.19
C GLN A 16 -9.06 16.34 10.22
N TRP A 17 -8.51 15.18 10.58
CA TRP A 17 -7.63 14.35 9.75
C TRP A 17 -8.16 12.93 9.75
N ASP A 18 -8.01 12.26 8.61
CA ASP A 18 -8.22 10.82 8.49
C ASP A 18 -6.86 10.15 8.48
N VAL A 19 -6.57 9.43 9.56
CA VAL A 19 -5.29 8.74 9.75
C VAL A 19 -5.49 7.25 9.56
N SER A 20 -4.78 6.65 8.61
CA SER A 20 -4.85 5.20 8.39
C SER A 20 -4.33 4.44 9.61
N SER A 21 -4.94 3.28 9.88
CA SER A 21 -4.47 2.35 10.90
C SER A 21 -3.24 1.58 10.39
N ASP A 22 -2.15 1.58 11.15
CA ASP A 22 -0.97 0.77 10.79
C ASP A 22 -1.27 -0.74 10.83
N SER A 23 -2.32 -1.18 11.55
CA SER A 23 -2.67 -2.61 11.69
C SER A 23 -3.71 -3.07 10.66
N ASP A 24 -4.45 -2.13 10.05
CA ASP A 24 -5.44 -2.40 9.03
C ASP A 24 -5.48 -1.22 8.05
N PRO A 25 -4.90 -1.36 6.84
CA PRO A 25 -4.81 -0.25 5.89
C PRO A 25 -6.17 0.24 5.38
N THR A 26 -7.25 -0.51 5.63
CA THR A 26 -8.62 -0.12 5.28
C THR A 26 -9.34 0.66 6.39
N ALA A 27 -8.80 0.61 7.62
CA ALA A 27 -9.35 1.32 8.77
C ALA A 27 -8.74 2.72 8.91
N TYR A 28 -9.58 3.70 9.24
CA TYR A 28 -9.16 5.08 9.47
C TYR A 28 -9.59 5.54 10.85
N TYR A 29 -8.75 6.34 11.49
CA TYR A 29 -9.02 7.03 12.73
C TYR A 29 -9.15 8.53 12.48
N THR A 30 -10.22 9.11 12.99
CA THR A 30 -10.40 10.55 12.94
C THR A 30 -9.60 11.21 14.06
N VAL A 31 -8.69 12.09 13.70
CA VAL A 31 -8.09 13.07 14.63
C VAL A 31 -8.81 14.39 14.42
N SER A 32 -9.20 15.07 15.49
CA SER A 32 -9.89 16.37 15.43
C SER A 32 -9.15 17.40 16.28
N LEU A 33 -9.02 18.62 15.74
CA LEU A 33 -8.53 19.79 16.47
C LEU A 33 -9.71 20.48 17.14
N THR A 34 -9.68 20.58 18.47
CA THR A 34 -10.66 21.36 19.23
C THR A 34 -10.37 22.85 19.11
N ARG A 35 -11.36 23.69 19.46
CA ARG A 35 -11.19 25.16 19.52
C ARG A 35 -10.18 25.63 20.56
N GLU A 36 -9.83 24.76 21.50
CA GLU A 36 -8.81 25.01 22.51
C GLU A 36 -7.40 24.65 22.00
N GLY A 37 -7.27 24.24 20.73
CA GLY A 37 -6.02 23.84 20.12
C GLY A 37 -5.55 22.43 20.49
N GLN A 38 -6.41 21.60 21.09
CA GLN A 38 -6.05 20.23 21.46
C GLN A 38 -6.40 19.24 20.36
N LEU A 39 -5.48 18.33 20.04
CA LEU A 39 -5.73 17.22 19.13
C LEU A 39 -6.32 16.04 19.87
N ILE A 40 -7.48 15.58 19.43
CA ILE A 40 -8.18 14.42 19.98
C ILE A 40 -8.27 13.35 18.90
N CYS A 41 -7.72 12.17 19.16
CA CYS A 41 -7.93 11.01 18.32
C CYS A 41 -9.07 10.14 18.88
N HIS A 42 -9.95 9.67 18.01
CA HIS A 42 -11.00 8.72 18.35
C HIS A 42 -10.53 7.25 18.37
N CYS A 43 -9.22 6.99 18.51
CA CYS A 43 -8.72 5.64 18.76
C CYS A 43 -9.12 5.13 20.15
N TRP A 44 -8.97 3.82 20.37
CA TRP A 44 -9.55 3.10 21.51
C TRP A 44 -9.34 3.79 22.87
N PRO A 45 -10.38 3.77 23.76
CA PRO A 45 -10.43 4.58 24.96
C PRO A 45 -9.40 4.23 26.06
N PHE A 46 -8.74 3.07 25.99
CA PHE A 46 -7.73 2.66 26.97
C PHE A 46 -6.38 3.37 26.81
N LEU A 47 -6.16 4.11 25.71
CA LEU A 47 -4.95 4.92 25.47
C LEU A 47 -5.11 6.41 25.84
N ARG A 48 -6.22 6.82 26.46
CA ARG A 48 -6.54 8.24 26.76
C ARG A 48 -5.46 9.02 27.53
N ASN A 49 -4.59 8.34 28.27
CA ASN A 49 -3.52 8.97 29.05
C ASN A 49 -2.16 9.02 28.34
N ARG A 50 -2.10 8.61 27.06
CA ARG A 50 -0.89 8.68 26.23
C ARG A 50 -1.23 9.33 24.90
N GLU A 51 -0.32 10.17 24.42
CA GLU A 51 -0.41 10.71 23.06
C GLU A 51 -0.36 9.54 22.06
N CYS A 52 -1.44 9.37 21.29
CA CYS A 52 -1.53 8.25 20.36
C CYS A 52 -0.69 8.53 19.11
N LYS A 53 -0.26 7.45 18.46
CA LYS A 53 0.52 7.52 17.21
C LYS A 53 -0.14 8.39 16.13
N HIS A 54 -1.46 8.37 16.03
CA HIS A 54 -2.19 9.15 15.03
C HIS A 54 -2.09 10.67 15.27
N VAL A 55 -2.12 11.10 16.55
CA VAL A 55 -1.92 12.51 16.90
C VAL A 55 -0.49 12.94 16.56
N ARG A 56 0.51 12.10 16.84
CA ARG A 56 1.91 12.40 16.49
C ARG A 56 2.13 12.60 15.00
N ARG A 57 1.55 11.74 14.17
CA ARG A 57 1.65 11.86 12.69
C ARG A 57 1.01 13.15 12.18
N VAL A 58 -0.11 13.57 12.78
CA VAL A 58 -0.75 14.85 12.49
C VAL A 58 0.14 16.03 12.93
N GLN A 59 0.71 15.99 14.13
CA GLN A 59 1.62 17.03 14.61
C GLN A 59 2.92 17.12 13.78
N ALA A 60 3.41 15.99 13.28
CA ALA A 60 4.59 15.91 12.41
C ALA A 60 4.31 16.45 10.98
N GLY A 61 3.05 16.73 10.64
CA GLY A 61 2.67 17.21 9.31
C GLY A 61 2.67 16.13 8.23
N GLU A 62 2.70 14.84 8.60
CA GLU A 62 2.66 13.72 7.65
C GLU A 62 1.30 13.58 6.94
N ILE A 63 0.25 14.15 7.53
CA ILE A 63 -1.14 13.96 7.11
C ILE A 63 -1.80 15.33 6.96
N ALA A 64 -2.34 15.64 5.79
CA ALA A 64 -3.07 16.88 5.58
C ALA A 64 -4.47 16.83 6.24
N PRO A 65 -4.99 18.01 6.64
CA PRO A 65 -6.37 18.12 7.09
C PRO A 65 -7.34 17.63 6.00
N ARG A 66 -8.43 17.00 6.43
CA ARG A 66 -9.54 16.59 5.56
C ARG A 66 -10.02 17.79 4.74
N GLY A 67 -10.04 17.64 3.42
CA GLY A 67 -10.42 18.70 2.48
C GLY A 67 -9.27 19.59 2.02
N GLN A 68 -8.04 19.37 2.50
CA GLN A 68 -6.82 19.92 1.90
C GLN A 68 -6.09 18.80 1.17
N THR A 69 -5.89 18.97 -0.13
CA THR A 69 -4.98 18.12 -0.90
C THR A 69 -3.56 18.43 -0.46
N VAL A 70 -2.88 17.48 0.19
CA VAL A 70 -1.42 17.53 0.31
C VAL A 70 -0.88 17.61 -1.12
N ALA A 71 0.03 18.53 -1.40
CA ALA A 71 0.82 18.44 -2.63
C ALA A 71 1.43 17.03 -2.65
N ALA A 72 1.18 16.29 -3.74
CA ALA A 72 1.73 14.95 -3.88
C ALA A 72 3.24 15.01 -3.61
N PRO A 73 3.77 14.19 -2.69
CA PRO A 73 5.16 14.29 -2.32
C PRO A 73 6.07 14.14 -3.56
N PRO A 74 7.29 14.70 -3.56
CA PRO A 74 8.16 14.72 -4.75
C PRO A 74 8.48 13.33 -5.32
N TRP A 75 8.36 12.28 -4.52
CA TRP A 75 8.51 10.88 -4.95
C TRP A 75 7.27 10.29 -5.64
N MET A 76 6.15 11.01 -5.66
CA MET A 76 4.91 10.70 -6.38
C MET A 76 4.87 11.26 -7.81
N THR A 77 6.02 11.65 -8.38
CA THR A 77 6.09 11.81 -9.84
C THR A 77 5.81 10.45 -10.46
N PRO A 78 4.82 10.31 -11.37
CA PRO A 78 4.63 9.08 -12.10
C PRO A 78 5.95 8.81 -12.84
N VAL A 79 6.65 7.77 -12.41
CA VAL A 79 7.76 7.23 -13.18
C VAL A 79 7.15 6.93 -14.53
N SER A 80 7.60 7.64 -15.56
CA SER A 80 7.12 7.47 -16.92
C SER A 80 7.41 6.02 -17.29
N SER A 81 6.42 5.15 -17.09
CA SER A 81 6.53 3.75 -17.40
C SER A 81 6.75 3.71 -18.90
N THR A 82 7.98 3.45 -19.32
CA THR A 82 8.29 2.95 -20.66
C THR A 82 7.48 1.68 -20.78
N ALA A 83 6.25 1.83 -21.28
CA ALA A 83 5.32 0.76 -21.48
C ALA A 83 5.92 -0.09 -22.60
N ILE A 84 6.73 -1.07 -22.22
CA ILE A 84 6.99 -2.23 -23.06
C ILE A 84 5.61 -2.66 -23.55
N ALA A 85 5.42 -2.82 -24.85
CA ALA A 85 4.12 -3.18 -25.40
C ALA A 85 3.75 -4.60 -24.94
N VAL A 86 3.20 -4.74 -23.73
CA VAL A 86 2.86 -6.00 -23.02
C VAL A 86 1.70 -6.77 -23.68
N SER A 87 1.51 -6.59 -24.99
CA SER A 87 0.47 -7.29 -25.75
C SER A 87 0.71 -8.82 -25.82
N LYS A 88 1.91 -9.31 -25.45
CA LYS A 88 2.26 -10.74 -25.51
C LYS A 88 2.93 -11.35 -24.27
N LEU A 89 3.09 -10.62 -23.17
CA LEU A 89 3.80 -11.15 -22.00
C LEU A 89 2.97 -12.24 -21.30
N ARG A 90 3.54 -13.45 -21.21
CA ARG A 90 2.86 -14.61 -20.61
C ARG A 90 3.30 -14.80 -19.16
N LEU A 91 2.35 -14.74 -18.23
CA LEU A 91 2.58 -15.10 -16.82
C LEU A 91 2.49 -16.61 -16.64
N VAL A 92 3.61 -17.25 -16.25
CA VAL A 92 3.71 -18.70 -16.08
C VAL A 92 3.98 -19.00 -14.61
N LEU A 93 3.11 -19.77 -13.95
CA LEU A 93 3.39 -20.27 -12.61
C LEU A 93 4.54 -21.27 -12.68
N ALA A 94 5.59 -21.04 -11.88
CA ALA A 94 6.77 -21.88 -11.87
C ALA A 94 7.37 -21.93 -10.46
N ASN A 95 8.10 -22.99 -10.14
CA ASN A 95 8.80 -23.12 -8.86
C ASN A 95 10.06 -22.22 -8.85
N VAL A 96 9.84 -20.91 -8.69
CA VAL A 96 10.88 -19.87 -8.64
C VAL A 96 10.83 -19.13 -7.30
N ARG A 97 11.95 -18.55 -6.89
CA ARG A 97 12.07 -17.88 -5.58
C ARG A 97 11.33 -16.54 -5.53
N CYS A 98 11.43 -15.81 -6.63
CA CYS A 98 10.84 -14.51 -6.87
C CYS A 98 10.43 -14.42 -8.34
N VAL A 99 9.71 -13.36 -8.69
CA VAL A 99 9.30 -13.12 -10.08
C VAL A 99 10.55 -13.05 -10.96
N THR A 100 10.63 -13.92 -11.96
CA THR A 100 11.82 -14.06 -12.81
C THR A 100 11.44 -13.84 -14.27
N PRO A 101 11.95 -12.78 -14.93
CA PRO A 101 11.72 -12.58 -16.36
C PRO A 101 12.42 -13.67 -17.19
N VAL A 102 11.82 -14.06 -18.29
CA VAL A 102 12.38 -14.99 -19.28
C VAL A 102 12.49 -14.23 -20.60
N ALA A 103 13.72 -13.94 -21.00
CA ALA A 103 14.03 -13.39 -22.31
C ALA A 103 13.97 -14.49 -23.37
N ASP A 104 13.47 -14.17 -24.57
CA ASP A 104 13.62 -15.06 -25.71
C ASP A 104 15.08 -15.02 -26.21
N LYS A 105 15.60 -16.14 -26.71
CA LYS A 105 17.02 -16.27 -27.12
C LYS A 105 17.40 -15.35 -28.29
N ALA A 106 16.42 -14.80 -29.00
CA ALA A 106 16.62 -14.02 -30.22
C ALA A 106 16.49 -12.51 -30.02
N GLU A 107 15.83 -12.03 -28.96
CA GLU A 107 15.52 -10.61 -28.79
C GLU A 107 15.60 -10.20 -27.32
N ALA A 108 16.04 -8.97 -27.04
CA ALA A 108 16.09 -8.38 -25.70
C ALA A 108 14.69 -8.14 -25.07
N GLU A 109 13.64 -8.75 -25.63
CA GLU A 109 12.26 -8.60 -25.23
C GLU A 109 11.86 -9.74 -24.27
N ILE A 110 11.16 -9.37 -23.19
CA ILE A 110 10.66 -10.32 -22.19
C ILE A 110 9.41 -11.01 -22.75
N SER A 111 9.56 -12.28 -23.14
CA SER A 111 8.47 -13.06 -23.72
C SER A 111 7.56 -13.70 -22.65
N ALA A 112 8.12 -14.05 -21.50
CA ALA A 112 7.38 -14.63 -20.39
C ALA A 112 7.94 -14.19 -19.05
N VAL A 113 7.12 -14.29 -18.01
CA VAL A 113 7.52 -14.05 -16.63
C VAL A 113 7.11 -15.25 -15.79
N LYS A 114 8.10 -15.86 -15.14
CA LYS A 114 7.88 -16.92 -14.17
C LYS A 114 7.44 -16.30 -12.86
N VAL A 115 6.27 -16.73 -12.38
CA VAL A 115 5.66 -16.25 -11.14
C VAL A 115 5.72 -17.37 -10.11
N PRO A 116 6.18 -17.09 -8.88
CA PRO A 116 6.17 -18.08 -7.81
C PRO A 116 4.74 -18.56 -7.51
N PRO A 117 4.54 -19.80 -7.03
CA PRO A 117 3.24 -20.22 -6.51
C PRO A 117 2.88 -19.31 -5.33
N LEU A 118 1.62 -18.87 -5.26
CA LEU A 118 1.19 -18.03 -4.15
C LEU A 118 0.78 -18.93 -2.98
N PRO A 119 1.39 -18.78 -1.78
CA PRO A 119 0.87 -19.41 -0.57
C PRO A 119 -0.51 -18.82 -0.23
N LEU A 120 -1.41 -19.65 0.30
CA LEU A 120 -2.68 -19.16 0.82
C LEU A 120 -2.43 -18.34 2.08
N GLY A 121 -3.04 -17.14 2.16
CA GLY A 121 -3.03 -16.31 3.37
C GLY A 121 -1.75 -15.49 3.63
N ASN A 122 -0.80 -15.42 2.69
CA ASN A 122 0.35 -14.53 2.82
C ASN A 122 0.18 -13.31 1.91
N GLU A 123 -0.46 -12.27 2.44
CA GLU A 123 -0.73 -11.02 1.72
C GLU A 123 0.56 -10.28 1.38
N HIS A 124 1.52 -10.21 2.30
CA HIS A 124 2.79 -9.52 2.06
C HIS A 124 3.58 -10.15 0.88
N PHE A 125 3.56 -11.49 0.76
CA PHE A 125 4.15 -12.18 -0.40
C PHE A 125 3.41 -11.86 -1.70
N LEU A 126 2.07 -11.83 -1.69
CA LEU A 126 1.28 -11.41 -2.85
C LEU A 126 1.64 -9.97 -3.27
N LEU A 127 1.75 -9.05 -2.31
CA LEU A 127 2.14 -7.66 -2.58
C LEU A 127 3.55 -7.56 -3.17
N THR A 128 4.48 -8.40 -2.71
CA THR A 128 5.82 -8.51 -3.31
C THR A 128 5.75 -8.95 -4.78
N VAL A 129 4.95 -9.98 -5.08
CA VAL A 129 4.76 -10.47 -6.45
C VAL A 129 4.10 -9.40 -7.34
N LEU A 130 3.11 -8.68 -6.83
CA LEU A 130 2.46 -7.59 -7.56
C LEU A 130 3.43 -6.44 -7.85
N TYR A 131 4.23 -6.06 -6.85
CA TYR A 131 5.28 -5.06 -7.01
C TYR A 131 6.29 -5.46 -8.08
N ASP A 132 6.85 -6.67 -8.01
CA ASP A 132 7.83 -7.14 -8.99
C ASP A 132 7.24 -7.16 -10.42
N LEU A 133 5.98 -7.58 -10.57
CA LEU A 133 5.30 -7.58 -11.87
C LEU A 133 5.03 -6.15 -12.39
N LEU A 134 4.72 -5.20 -11.50
CA LEU A 134 4.59 -3.79 -11.85
C LEU A 134 5.93 -3.20 -12.33
N GLN A 135 7.04 -3.54 -11.67
CA GLN A 135 8.38 -3.13 -12.10
C GLN A 135 8.76 -3.69 -13.48
N LEU A 136 8.21 -4.86 -13.85
CA LEU A 136 8.34 -5.44 -15.19
C LEU A 136 7.34 -4.86 -16.21
N GLY A 137 6.56 -3.84 -15.84
CA GLY A 137 5.62 -3.14 -16.70
C GLY A 137 4.28 -3.84 -16.90
N VAL A 138 3.96 -4.89 -16.13
CA VAL A 138 2.69 -5.60 -16.28
C VAL A 138 1.53 -4.70 -15.85
N ALA A 139 0.53 -4.55 -16.73
CA ALA A 139 -0.60 -3.67 -16.48
C ALA A 139 -1.38 -4.05 -15.21
N TRP A 140 -1.67 -3.06 -14.35
CA TRP A 140 -2.39 -3.26 -13.10
C TRP A 140 -3.76 -3.93 -13.29
N SER A 141 -4.49 -3.57 -14.35
CA SER A 141 -5.79 -4.19 -14.66
C SER A 141 -5.69 -5.70 -14.92
N ALA A 142 -4.59 -6.16 -15.53
CA ALA A 142 -4.32 -7.58 -15.74
C ALA A 142 -3.99 -8.28 -14.41
N LEU A 143 -3.17 -7.65 -13.56
CA LEU A 143 -2.81 -8.17 -12.24
C LEU A 143 -4.03 -8.28 -11.32
N GLN A 144 -4.85 -7.23 -11.25
CA GLN A 144 -6.06 -7.18 -10.44
C GLN A 144 -7.04 -8.30 -10.83
N LYS A 145 -7.24 -8.53 -12.13
CA LYS A 145 -8.09 -9.62 -12.63
C LYS A 145 -7.51 -11.00 -12.34
N ARG A 146 -6.19 -11.17 -12.53
CA ARG A 146 -5.48 -12.46 -12.41
C ARG A 146 -5.41 -12.93 -10.97
N PHE A 147 -5.07 -12.04 -10.05
CA PHE A 147 -4.85 -12.35 -8.63
C PHE A 147 -6.05 -12.02 -7.73
N LYS A 148 -7.17 -11.57 -8.33
CA LYS A 148 -8.39 -11.19 -7.59
C LYS A 148 -8.12 -10.15 -6.50
N VAL A 149 -7.23 -9.21 -6.81
CA VAL A 149 -6.84 -8.14 -5.88
C VAL A 149 -8.08 -7.25 -5.62
N PRO A 150 -8.39 -6.92 -4.35
CA PRO A 150 -9.45 -5.98 -4.00
C PRO A 150 -9.28 -4.62 -4.72
N ARG A 151 -10.38 -3.87 -4.88
CA ARG A 151 -10.36 -2.58 -5.61
C ARG A 151 -9.71 -1.45 -4.82
N GLU A 152 -9.64 -1.64 -3.51
CA GLU A 152 -9.08 -0.74 -2.52
C GLU A 152 -7.54 -0.71 -2.61
N ILE A 153 -6.94 -1.81 -3.09
CA ILE A 153 -5.50 -1.89 -3.33
C ILE A 153 -5.20 -1.26 -4.69
N THR A 154 -4.30 -0.27 -4.68
CA THR A 154 -3.85 0.46 -5.88
C THR A 154 -2.37 0.16 -6.15
N PRO A 155 -1.86 0.33 -7.38
CA PRO A 155 -0.45 0.06 -7.68
C PRO A 155 0.49 1.00 -6.90
N GLU A 156 0.06 2.24 -6.62
CA GLU A 156 0.80 3.20 -5.81
C GLU A 156 0.92 2.71 -4.35
N TRP A 157 -0.17 2.20 -3.79
CA TRP A 157 -0.17 1.64 -2.44
C TRP A 157 0.75 0.41 -2.33
N VAL A 158 0.72 -0.49 -3.33
CA VAL A 158 1.63 -1.65 -3.38
C VAL A 158 3.09 -1.19 -3.42
N THR A 159 3.39 -0.20 -4.26
CA THR A 159 4.75 0.37 -4.39
C THR A 159 5.21 0.99 -3.08
N TYR A 160 4.36 1.81 -2.45
CA TYR A 160 4.64 2.40 -1.14
C TYR A 160 4.87 1.33 -0.06
N TYR A 161 3.99 0.33 0.01
CA TYR A 161 4.07 -0.72 1.01
C TYR A 161 5.39 -1.48 0.91
N ILE A 162 5.83 -1.87 -0.28
CA ILE A 162 7.10 -2.58 -0.46
C ILE A 162 8.31 -1.66 -0.21
N ALA A 163 8.21 -0.38 -0.55
CA ALA A 163 9.27 0.59 -0.25
C ALA A 163 9.46 0.81 1.27
N GLU A 164 8.37 0.76 2.05
CA GLU A 164 8.41 0.92 3.51
C GLU A 164 8.80 -0.38 4.23
N TYR A 165 8.18 -1.49 3.82
CA TYR A 165 8.25 -2.75 4.55
C TYR A 165 9.18 -3.78 3.92
N GLY A 166 9.84 -3.49 2.80
CA GLY A 166 10.68 -4.45 2.11
C GLY A 166 9.90 -5.53 1.34
N ARG A 167 10.64 -6.50 0.79
CA ARG A 167 10.10 -7.61 -0.02
C ARG A 167 10.21 -8.92 0.74
N LEU A 168 9.28 -9.84 0.48
CA LEU A 168 9.34 -11.21 0.97
C LEU A 168 9.42 -12.17 -0.20
N ILE A 169 10.49 -12.94 -0.28
CA ILE A 169 10.71 -13.96 -1.30
C ILE A 169 10.76 -15.34 -0.66
N TYR A 170 10.70 -16.39 -1.47
CA TYR A 170 10.95 -17.74 -0.97
C TYR A 170 12.41 -17.89 -0.51
N GLY A 171 12.60 -18.60 0.60
CA GLY A 171 13.92 -18.99 1.07
C GLY A 171 14.65 -19.96 0.14
N PRO A 172 15.77 -20.55 0.58
CA PRO A 172 16.57 -21.43 -0.25
C PRO A 172 15.81 -22.70 -0.66
N LEU A 173 16.11 -23.21 -1.85
CA LEU A 173 15.57 -24.49 -2.34
C LEU A 173 16.36 -25.63 -1.70
N GLN A 174 15.68 -26.47 -0.92
CA GLN A 174 16.24 -27.68 -0.33
C GLN A 174 15.30 -28.86 -0.64
N GLU A 175 15.86 -29.97 -1.13
CA GLU A 175 15.08 -31.19 -1.43
C GLU A 175 13.89 -30.94 -2.39
N GLY A 176 14.04 -30.01 -3.33
CA GLY A 176 13.01 -29.66 -4.32
C GLY A 176 11.89 -28.76 -3.79
N ARG A 177 11.99 -28.23 -2.56
CA ARG A 177 11.03 -27.30 -1.96
C ARG A 177 11.73 -26.06 -1.39
N PHE A 178 11.06 -24.91 -1.46
CA PHE A 178 11.57 -23.71 -0.80
C PHE A 178 11.34 -23.80 0.70
N GLN A 179 12.39 -23.49 1.47
CA GLN A 179 12.34 -23.52 2.93
C GLN A 179 12.07 -22.13 3.47
N GLY A 180 10.88 -21.94 4.04
CA GLY A 180 10.47 -20.69 4.66
C GLY A 180 10.50 -19.49 3.73
N TRP A 181 10.78 -18.33 4.31
CA TRP A 181 10.78 -17.03 3.65
C TRP A 181 12.10 -16.32 3.88
N GLU A 182 12.52 -15.54 2.90
CA GLU A 182 13.65 -14.63 3.04
C GLU A 182 13.13 -13.20 2.87
N TYR A 183 13.48 -12.37 3.84
CA TYR A 183 13.11 -10.97 3.88
C TYR A 183 14.23 -10.14 3.25
N ILE A 184 13.87 -9.33 2.26
CA ILE A 184 14.77 -8.37 1.62
C ILE A 184 14.37 -6.98 2.16
N PRO A 185 15.23 -6.31 2.93
CA PRO A 185 14.92 -4.99 3.46
C PRO A 185 14.75 -3.96 2.33
N PRO A 186 14.02 -2.87 2.58
CA PRO A 186 13.91 -1.78 1.61
C PRO A 186 15.28 -1.18 1.28
N GLU A 187 15.49 -0.79 0.02
CA GLU A 187 16.74 -0.16 -0.41
C GLU A 187 16.84 1.25 0.21
N GLY A 188 17.77 1.45 1.15
CA GLY A 188 18.07 2.79 1.71
C GLY A 188 17.78 3.00 3.19
N VAL A 189 17.63 1.93 3.99
CA VAL A 189 17.62 1.98 5.47
C VAL A 189 18.94 1.48 6.03
#